data_AF-A0A363TYQ9-F1
#
_entry.id   AF-A0A363TYQ9-F1
#
_cell.length_a   1.000
_cell.length_b   1.000
_cell.length_c   1.000
_cell.angle_alpha   90.00
_cell.angle_beta   90.00
_cell.angle_gamma   90.00
#
_symmetry.space_group_name_H-M   'P 1'
#
loop_
_entity.id
_entity.type
_entity.pdbx_description
1 polymer ?
#
loop_
_entity_poly.entity_id
_entity_poly.type
_entity_poly.pdbx_seq_one_letter_code
_entity_poly.pdbx_strand_id
1 'polypeptide(L)'
;MTDRVKLLNERGTKVFRQYLAKRGTLVREPPPFAILDDPACCEDLGAPIEIERTPGGRKFANRYAFGQYLQQKLSDLDRTRIFRTFGLWNWLSLYYFDQLCPPALDGSRELLATETYLLSPQQQYRLSFRHLVRAPWYAVCEHGENARVLLIHADRGISPLATRGAVFEQLASRQNILNNPTLIAAAQRLYFDESANRAHWGTSGHGPGSVRRFALVVQQLELTYDTRACSVDQLISLLPNEFNEWKAKAAAARQLDLV
;
A
#
# COMPACT_ATOMS: atom_id res chain seq x y z
N MET A 1 -1.21 24.22 2.84
CA MET A 1 -0.95 24.36 4.29
C MET A 1 -0.12 23.16 4.67
N THR A 2 1.07 23.38 5.21
CA THR A 2 1.92 22.31 5.74
C THR A 2 1.59 22.11 7.22
N ASP A 3 1.66 20.87 7.68
CA ASP A 3 1.51 20.50 9.08
C ASP A 3 2.71 19.68 9.52
N ARG A 4 3.17 19.92 10.75
CA ARG A 4 4.27 19.15 11.34
C ARG A 4 3.79 17.76 11.74
N VAL A 5 4.53 16.75 11.33
CA VAL A 5 4.25 15.35 11.67
C VAL A 5 4.47 15.13 13.17
N LYS A 6 3.49 14.46 13.80
CA LYS A 6 3.54 14.03 15.20
C LYS A 6 3.30 12.52 15.28
N LEU A 7 3.35 11.99 16.50
CA LEU A 7 3.03 10.61 16.82
C LEU A 7 1.75 10.57 17.66
N LEU A 8 0.77 9.73 17.32
CA LEU A 8 -0.31 9.43 18.27
C LEU A 8 0.26 8.58 19.41
N ASN A 9 0.12 9.06 20.64
CA ASN A 9 0.46 8.31 21.83
C ASN A 9 -0.64 7.27 22.15
N GLU A 10 -0.54 6.60 23.30
CA GLU A 10 -1.52 5.59 23.70
C GLU A 10 -2.95 6.16 23.85
N ARG A 11 -3.07 7.38 24.39
CA ARG A 11 -4.35 8.07 24.58
C ARG A 11 -4.95 8.45 23.23
N GLY A 12 -4.19 9.10 22.35
CA GLY A 12 -4.64 9.45 21.00
C GLY A 12 -5.04 8.22 20.18
N THR A 13 -4.23 7.16 20.27
CA THR A 13 -4.53 5.87 19.63
C THR A 13 -5.83 5.26 20.17
N LYS A 14 -6.10 5.36 21.48
CA LYS A 14 -7.35 4.87 22.09
C LYS A 14 -8.57 5.66 21.58
N VAL A 15 -8.48 6.99 21.50
CA VAL A 15 -9.57 7.83 20.97
C VAL A 15 -9.87 7.47 19.51
N PHE A 16 -8.83 7.36 18.67
CA PHE A 16 -9.02 6.98 17.27
C PHE A 16 -9.62 5.57 17.14
N ARG A 17 -9.18 4.61 17.98
CA ARG A 17 -9.75 3.26 18.02
C ARG A 17 -11.23 3.27 18.40
N GLN A 18 -11.65 4.09 19.36
CA GLN A 18 -13.06 4.21 19.77
C GLN A 18 -13.93 4.73 18.62
N TYR A 19 -13.42 5.68 17.83
CA TYR A 19 -14.09 6.12 16.62
C TYR A 19 -14.22 4.97 15.60
N LEU A 20 -13.13 4.22 15.37
CA LEU A 20 -13.12 3.09 14.43
C LEU A 20 -14.01 1.92 14.86
N ALA A 21 -14.26 1.76 16.18
CA ALA A 21 -15.13 0.73 16.72
C ALA A 21 -16.61 0.89 16.33
N LYS A 22 -16.99 2.06 15.78
CA LYS A 22 -18.34 2.31 15.22
C LYS A 22 -18.57 1.61 13.87
N ARG A 23 -17.59 0.87 13.36
CA ARG A 23 -17.72 0.00 12.18
C ARG A 23 -19.01 -0.84 12.25
N GLY A 24 -19.64 -1.03 11.09
CA GLY A 24 -20.91 -1.76 10.98
C GLY A 24 -22.13 -0.85 11.14
N THR A 25 -21.90 0.45 11.40
CA THR A 25 -22.92 1.49 11.37
C THR A 25 -22.52 2.57 10.36
N LEU A 26 -23.49 3.38 9.96
CA LEU A 26 -23.26 4.55 9.14
C LEU A 26 -22.79 5.71 10.03
N VAL A 27 -21.49 6.01 10.05
CA VAL A 27 -20.91 6.99 10.96
C VAL A 27 -21.04 8.38 10.39
N ARG A 28 -21.82 9.25 11.05
CA ARG A 28 -22.00 10.67 10.66
C ARG A 28 -21.15 11.64 11.46
N GLU A 29 -20.66 11.20 12.61
CA GLU A 29 -19.74 12.00 13.41
C GLU A 29 -18.42 12.20 12.63
N PRO A 30 -17.83 13.40 12.69
CA PRO A 30 -16.53 13.62 12.07
C PRO A 30 -15.45 12.75 12.74
N PRO A 31 -14.39 12.35 12.00
CA PRO A 31 -13.20 11.77 12.60
C PRO A 31 -12.64 12.69 13.69
N PRO A 32 -11.94 12.15 14.71
CA PRO A 32 -11.46 12.92 15.85
C PRO A 32 -10.23 13.77 15.51
N PHE A 33 -10.29 14.60 14.47
CA PHE A 33 -9.16 15.39 13.96
C PHE A 33 -8.54 16.31 15.01
N ALA A 34 -9.33 16.80 15.97
CA ALA A 34 -8.83 17.67 17.04
C ALA A 34 -7.69 17.04 17.86
N ILE A 35 -7.61 15.71 17.94
CA ILE A 35 -6.54 15.05 18.70
C ILE A 35 -5.16 15.14 18.02
N LEU A 36 -5.12 15.50 16.72
CA LEU A 36 -3.86 15.71 15.99
C LEU A 36 -3.07 16.91 16.55
N ASP A 37 -3.75 17.83 17.23
CA ASP A 37 -3.17 19.03 17.84
C ASP A 37 -3.19 19.04 19.36
N ASP A 38 -3.86 18.07 19.98
CA ASP A 38 -3.90 17.90 21.43
C ASP A 38 -2.57 17.34 21.97
N PRO A 39 -1.81 18.10 22.80
CA PRO A 39 -0.58 17.61 23.42
C PRO A 39 -0.78 16.40 24.34
N ALA A 40 -2.00 16.16 24.83
CA ALA A 40 -2.30 14.96 25.61
C ALA A 40 -2.46 13.70 24.74
N CYS A 41 -2.69 13.86 23.43
CA CYS A 41 -2.90 12.76 22.49
C CYS A 41 -1.72 12.55 21.51
N CYS A 42 -0.81 13.51 21.43
CA CYS A 42 0.32 13.49 20.51
C CYS A 42 1.68 13.65 21.22
N GLU A 43 2.69 13.01 20.65
CA GLU A 43 4.11 13.19 20.98
C GLU A 43 4.86 13.78 19.78
N ASP A 44 5.97 14.46 20.04
CA ASP A 44 6.85 14.96 18.96
C ASP A 44 7.55 13.78 18.27
N LEU A 45 7.66 13.83 16.95
CA LEU A 45 8.43 12.86 16.17
C LEU A 45 9.94 12.95 16.47
N GLY A 46 10.40 14.08 17.01
CA GLY A 46 11.81 14.40 17.23
C GLY A 46 12.52 14.85 15.96
N ALA A 47 11.77 15.14 14.88
CA ALA A 47 12.28 15.63 13.61
C ALA A 47 11.30 16.66 13.01
N PRO A 48 11.79 17.70 12.34
CA PRO A 48 10.96 18.76 11.75
C PRO A 48 10.38 18.33 10.40
N ILE A 49 9.67 17.20 10.36
CA ILE A 49 9.03 16.73 9.13
C ILE A 49 7.72 17.46 8.90
N GLU A 50 7.58 18.04 7.72
CA GLU A 50 6.35 18.72 7.28
C GLU A 50 5.69 18.00 6.10
N ILE A 51 4.37 17.83 6.21
CA ILE A 51 3.54 17.20 5.19
C ILE A 51 2.35 18.10 4.83
N GLU A 52 1.66 17.75 3.76
CA GLU A 52 0.48 18.43 3.24
C GLU A 52 -0.61 17.40 2.96
N ARG A 53 -1.86 17.69 3.32
CA ARG A 53 -3.01 16.85 2.94
C ARG A 53 -3.17 16.74 1.42
N THR A 54 -2.85 17.82 0.71
CA THR A 54 -3.02 17.97 -0.74
C THR A 54 -1.81 18.68 -1.36
N PRO A 55 -0.67 17.97 -1.53
CA PRO A 55 0.53 18.56 -2.11
C PRO A 55 0.24 19.19 -3.49
N GLY A 56 0.65 20.44 -3.70
CA GLY A 56 0.34 21.18 -4.93
C GLY A 56 -1.16 21.46 -5.15
N GLY A 57 -1.95 21.44 -4.07
CA GLY A 57 -3.39 21.72 -4.09
C GLY A 57 -4.26 20.58 -4.64
N ARG A 58 -3.71 19.37 -4.81
CA ARG A 58 -4.43 18.22 -5.39
C ARG A 58 -4.41 17.02 -4.43
N LYS A 59 -5.48 16.21 -4.49
CA LYS A 59 -5.50 14.89 -3.84
C LYS A 59 -4.55 13.93 -4.56
N PHE A 60 -4.11 12.88 -3.87
CA PHE A 60 -3.24 11.87 -4.47
C PHE A 60 -3.97 11.11 -5.58
N ALA A 61 -3.35 10.97 -6.75
CA ALA A 61 -3.94 10.29 -7.90
C ALA A 61 -4.05 8.76 -7.71
N ASN A 62 -3.11 8.16 -6.98
CA ASN A 62 -3.07 6.73 -6.69
C ASN A 62 -2.24 6.45 -5.43
N ARG A 63 -2.25 5.21 -4.96
CA ARG A 63 -1.50 4.82 -3.75
C ARG A 63 0.01 4.81 -3.99
N TYR A 64 0.47 4.69 -5.25
CA TYR A 64 1.88 4.76 -5.59
C TYR A 64 2.41 6.19 -5.37
N ALA A 65 1.73 7.21 -5.91
CA ALA A 65 2.06 8.62 -5.71
C ALA A 65 2.03 9.00 -4.21
N PHE A 66 1.07 8.47 -3.46
CA PHE A 66 1.03 8.65 -2.00
C PHE A 66 2.23 7.99 -1.29
N GLY A 67 2.59 6.77 -1.68
CA GLY A 67 3.77 6.07 -1.17
C GLY A 67 5.07 6.82 -1.48
N GLN A 68 5.25 7.31 -2.71
CA GLN A 68 6.38 8.14 -3.13
C GLN A 68 6.48 9.41 -2.31
N TYR A 69 5.36 10.11 -2.13
CA TYR A 69 5.32 11.33 -1.32
C TYR A 69 5.77 11.05 0.13
N LEU A 70 5.25 10.01 0.76
CA LEU A 70 5.66 9.65 2.12
C LEU A 70 7.13 9.18 2.18
N GLN A 71 7.60 8.43 1.18
CA GLN A 71 8.99 8.00 1.12
C GLN A 71 9.93 9.19 1.01
N GLN A 72 9.59 10.19 0.19
CA GLN A 72 10.35 11.42 0.05
C GLN A 72 10.34 12.23 1.35
N LYS A 73 9.17 12.41 1.99
CA LYS A 73 9.05 13.20 3.22
C LYS A 73 9.71 12.56 4.44
N LEU A 74 9.88 11.24 4.43
CA LEU A 74 10.43 10.49 5.55
C LEU A 74 11.84 9.94 5.25
N SER A 75 12.48 10.37 4.14
CA SER A 75 13.76 9.82 3.67
C SER A 75 14.91 9.99 4.66
N ASP A 76 14.88 11.07 5.43
CA ASP A 76 15.95 11.43 6.38
C ASP A 76 15.81 10.70 7.72
N LEU A 77 14.72 9.96 7.92
CA LEU A 77 14.49 9.18 9.13
C LEU A 77 14.98 7.75 8.95
N ASP A 78 15.42 7.12 10.05
CA ASP A 78 15.77 5.70 10.02
C ASP A 78 14.54 4.85 9.67
N ARG A 79 14.58 4.23 8.50
CA ARG A 79 13.50 3.41 7.93
C ARG A 79 13.03 2.30 8.87
N THR A 80 13.98 1.62 9.52
CA THR A 80 13.68 0.48 10.41
C THR A 80 12.98 0.95 11.69
N ARG A 81 13.43 2.09 12.23
CA ARG A 81 12.83 2.74 13.39
C ARG A 81 11.40 3.18 13.07
N ILE A 82 11.21 3.97 12.02
CA ILE A 82 9.88 4.51 11.70
C ILE A 82 8.88 3.41 11.31
N PHE A 83 9.34 2.30 10.69
CA PHE A 83 8.47 1.15 10.41
C PHE A 83 7.81 0.58 11.68
N ARG A 84 8.54 0.63 12.81
CA ARG A 84 8.10 0.13 14.14
C ARG A 84 7.40 1.20 14.99
N THR A 85 7.48 2.47 14.61
CA THR A 85 6.80 3.58 15.29
C THR A 85 5.31 3.63 14.92
N PHE A 86 4.47 2.84 15.59
CA PHE A 86 3.03 2.76 15.25
C PHE A 86 2.29 4.09 15.42
N GLY A 87 2.67 4.91 16.40
CA GLY A 87 2.10 6.24 16.60
C GLY A 87 2.20 7.13 15.36
N LEU A 88 3.29 7.01 14.58
CA LEU A 88 3.48 7.74 13.32
C LEU A 88 2.42 7.34 12.30
N TRP A 89 2.28 6.04 12.05
CA TRP A 89 1.37 5.52 11.05
C TRP A 89 -0.10 5.74 11.42
N ASN A 90 -0.42 5.64 12.71
CA ASN A 90 -1.75 5.94 13.25
C ASN A 90 -2.07 7.43 13.10
N TRP A 91 -1.11 8.31 13.39
CA TRP A 91 -1.26 9.75 13.20
C TRP A 91 -1.46 10.11 11.73
N LEU A 92 -0.63 9.58 10.83
CA LEU A 92 -0.78 9.81 9.39
C LEU A 92 -2.11 9.27 8.86
N SER A 93 -2.58 8.13 9.37
CA SER A 93 -3.88 7.56 9.01
C SER A 93 -5.03 8.49 9.39
N LEU A 94 -5.01 9.06 10.60
CA LEU A 94 -6.00 10.06 10.98
C LEU A 94 -5.83 11.38 10.20
N TYR A 95 -4.59 11.80 9.93
CA TYR A 95 -4.31 13.03 9.19
C TYR A 95 -4.84 13.00 7.74
N TYR A 96 -4.71 11.86 7.06
CA TYR A 96 -5.20 11.65 5.69
C TYR A 96 -6.59 11.00 5.60
N PHE A 97 -7.34 10.94 6.72
CA PHE A 97 -8.55 10.13 6.82
C PHE A 97 -9.62 10.47 5.76
N ASP A 98 -9.72 11.73 5.32
CA ASP A 98 -10.64 12.16 4.26
C ASP A 98 -10.32 11.61 2.87
N GLN A 99 -9.09 11.17 2.63
CA GLN A 99 -8.73 10.44 1.41
C GLN A 99 -8.79 8.93 1.62
N LEU A 100 -8.56 8.44 2.83
CA LEU A 100 -8.59 7.01 3.16
C LEU A 100 -10.00 6.45 3.36
N CYS A 101 -10.94 7.29 3.80
CA CYS A 101 -12.33 6.95 4.04
C CYS A 101 -13.18 8.19 3.76
N PRO A 102 -13.30 8.63 2.48
CA PRO A 102 -14.01 9.85 2.15
C PRO A 102 -15.47 9.79 2.61
N PRO A 103 -16.05 10.92 3.06
CA PRO A 103 -17.46 10.97 3.39
C PRO A 103 -18.31 10.82 2.12
N ALA A 104 -19.46 10.18 2.26
CA ALA A 104 -20.54 10.20 1.28
C ALA A 104 -21.17 11.60 1.19
N LEU A 105 -22.10 11.79 0.25
CA LEU A 105 -22.79 13.07 0.02
C LEU A 105 -23.56 13.56 1.26
N ASP A 106 -24.09 12.65 2.09
CA ASP A 106 -24.78 12.97 3.33
C ASP A 106 -23.83 13.16 4.54
N GLY A 107 -22.51 13.20 4.29
CA GLY A 107 -21.47 13.35 5.30
C GLY A 107 -21.10 12.05 6.01
N SER A 108 -21.80 10.95 5.75
CA SER A 108 -21.55 9.67 6.42
C SER A 108 -20.32 8.93 5.91
N ARG A 109 -19.79 8.01 6.73
CA ARG A 109 -18.66 7.14 6.37
C ARG A 109 -18.96 5.69 6.69
N GLU A 110 -18.55 4.83 5.76
CA GLU A 110 -18.48 3.40 5.98
C GLU A 110 -17.04 3.02 6.38
N LEU A 111 -16.87 2.65 7.64
CA LEU A 111 -15.56 2.30 8.18
C LEU A 111 -15.16 0.88 7.76
N LEU A 112 -13.92 0.75 7.29
CA LEU A 112 -13.27 -0.54 7.09
C LEU A 112 -12.80 -1.13 8.43
N ALA A 113 -12.30 -2.37 8.40
CA ALA A 113 -11.75 -3.03 9.57
C ALA A 113 -10.61 -2.22 10.20
N THR A 114 -10.55 -2.15 11.53
CA THR A 114 -9.65 -1.26 12.30
C THR A 114 -8.18 -1.34 11.87
N GLU A 115 -7.68 -2.54 11.54
CA GLU A 115 -6.29 -2.76 11.09
C GLU A 115 -5.93 -2.02 9.79
N THR A 116 -6.95 -1.57 9.05
CA THR A 116 -6.81 -0.79 7.82
C THR A 116 -6.30 0.62 8.12
N TYR A 117 -6.62 1.15 9.29
CA TYR A 117 -6.32 2.53 9.69
C TYR A 117 -5.42 2.62 10.92
N LEU A 118 -5.31 1.56 11.71
CA LEU A 118 -4.63 1.59 13.00
C LEU A 118 -3.74 0.36 13.17
N LEU A 119 -2.47 0.59 13.44
CA LEU A 119 -1.50 -0.41 13.84
C LEU A 119 -1.51 -0.58 15.36
N SER A 120 -1.42 -1.84 15.79
CA SER A 120 -1.19 -2.20 17.19
C SER A 120 -0.12 -3.28 17.29
N PRO A 121 0.65 -3.31 18.40
CA PRO A 121 1.63 -4.37 18.65
C PRO A 121 1.03 -5.77 18.59
N GLN A 122 -0.22 -5.92 19.06
CA GLN A 122 -0.90 -7.22 19.17
C GLN A 122 -1.27 -7.83 17.81
N GLN A 123 -1.38 -7.02 16.74
CA GLN A 123 -1.84 -7.45 15.41
C GLN A 123 -0.75 -7.34 14.32
N GLN A 124 0.49 -7.03 14.72
CA GLN A 124 1.59 -6.68 13.81
C GLN A 124 1.91 -7.79 12.78
N TYR A 125 1.94 -9.05 13.20
CA TYR A 125 2.49 -10.12 12.36
C TYR A 125 1.55 -10.60 11.27
N ARG A 126 0.22 -10.46 11.40
CA ARG A 126 -0.73 -10.97 10.39
C ARG A 126 -1.33 -9.91 9.50
N LEU A 127 -1.68 -8.75 10.07
CA LEU A 127 -2.61 -7.83 9.40
C LEU A 127 -1.97 -6.51 8.98
N SER A 128 -0.70 -6.31 9.32
CA SER A 128 -0.08 -5.00 9.24
C SER A 128 0.27 -4.55 7.81
N PHE A 129 0.16 -5.46 6.82
CA PHE A 129 0.18 -5.15 5.39
C PHE A 129 -1.11 -4.47 4.90
N ARG A 130 -2.22 -4.58 5.65
CA ARG A 130 -3.52 -3.99 5.29
C ARG A 130 -3.60 -2.49 5.56
N HIS A 131 -2.69 -1.98 6.37
CA HIS A 131 -2.69 -0.59 6.80
C HIS A 131 -2.49 0.37 5.62
N LEU A 132 -3.47 1.22 5.32
CA LEU A 132 -3.55 1.96 4.06
C LEU A 132 -2.44 2.98 3.83
N VAL A 133 -1.81 3.48 4.91
CA VAL A 133 -0.71 4.45 4.82
C VAL A 133 0.66 3.78 4.80
N ARG A 134 0.98 2.99 5.82
CA ARG A 134 2.26 2.29 5.89
C ARG A 134 2.52 1.34 4.72
N ALA A 135 1.50 0.65 4.22
CA ALA A 135 1.68 -0.30 3.11
C ALA A 135 2.23 0.32 1.82
N PRO A 136 1.66 1.42 1.27
CA PRO A 136 2.23 2.06 0.08
C PRO A 136 3.61 2.65 0.33
N TRP A 137 3.86 3.28 1.48
CA TRP A 137 5.21 3.74 1.84
C TRP A 137 6.22 2.58 1.83
N TYR A 138 5.89 1.48 2.51
CA TYR A 138 6.76 0.31 2.59
C TYR A 138 7.03 -0.29 1.21
N ALA A 139 5.98 -0.48 0.40
CA ALA A 139 6.14 -1.03 -0.94
C ALA A 139 7.02 -0.14 -1.84
N VAL A 140 6.91 1.18 -1.76
CA VAL A 140 7.79 2.09 -2.50
C VAL A 140 9.23 2.03 -1.98
N CYS A 141 9.44 1.98 -0.67
CA CYS A 141 10.78 1.83 -0.08
C CYS A 141 11.48 0.54 -0.49
N GLU A 142 10.74 -0.56 -0.65
CA GLU A 142 11.31 -1.87 -0.98
C GLU A 142 11.45 -2.11 -2.49
N HIS A 143 10.52 -1.58 -3.30
CA HIS A 143 10.38 -1.98 -4.71
C HIS A 143 10.53 -0.82 -5.71
N GLY A 144 10.63 0.43 -5.24
CA GLY A 144 10.71 1.59 -6.11
C GLY A 144 9.57 1.61 -7.12
N GLU A 145 9.89 1.76 -8.41
CA GLU A 145 8.90 1.75 -9.51
C GLU A 145 8.14 0.42 -9.64
N ASN A 146 8.73 -0.71 -9.27
CA ASN A 146 8.03 -2.01 -9.32
C ASN A 146 6.86 -2.08 -8.32
N ALA A 147 6.77 -1.14 -7.36
CA ALA A 147 5.61 -1.04 -6.48
C ALA A 147 4.32 -0.63 -7.22
N ARG A 148 4.41 -0.14 -8.46
CA ARG A 148 3.24 0.29 -9.26
C ARG A 148 2.25 -0.85 -9.45
N VAL A 149 2.70 -2.09 -9.71
CA VAL A 149 1.82 -3.27 -9.83
C VAL A 149 1.00 -3.56 -8.57
N LEU A 150 1.53 -3.17 -7.40
CA LEU A 150 0.85 -3.33 -6.11
C LEU A 150 -0.09 -2.16 -5.80
N LEU A 151 0.26 -0.95 -6.23
CA LEU A 151 -0.33 0.29 -5.70
C LEU A 151 -1.18 1.08 -6.70
N ILE A 152 -1.10 0.75 -7.98
CA ILE A 152 -1.95 1.36 -9.02
C ILE A 152 -3.01 0.34 -9.43
N HIS A 153 -4.26 0.68 -9.16
CA HIS A 153 -5.43 -0.07 -9.59
C HIS A 153 -6.42 0.87 -10.26
N ALA A 154 -7.31 0.32 -11.09
CA ALA A 154 -8.32 1.10 -11.78
C ALA A 154 -9.18 1.88 -10.77
N ASP A 155 -9.40 3.17 -11.06
CA ASP A 155 -10.25 4.02 -10.24
C ASP A 155 -11.68 3.46 -10.19
N ARG A 156 -12.27 3.50 -8.99
CA ARG A 156 -13.63 3.05 -8.70
C ARG A 156 -14.56 4.21 -8.34
N GLY A 157 -14.12 5.45 -8.50
CA GLY A 157 -14.94 6.65 -8.30
C GLY A 157 -15.20 7.04 -6.84
N ILE A 158 -14.41 6.51 -5.89
CA ILE A 158 -14.52 6.85 -4.46
C ILE A 158 -13.32 7.70 -4.05
N SER A 159 -12.19 7.03 -3.81
CA SER A 159 -10.89 7.62 -3.58
C SER A 159 -9.86 6.55 -3.89
N PRO A 160 -8.78 6.90 -4.60
CA PRO A 160 -7.72 5.94 -4.89
C PRO A 160 -7.05 5.40 -3.63
N LEU A 161 -7.04 6.16 -2.53
CA LEU A 161 -6.40 5.72 -1.28
C LEU A 161 -7.32 4.86 -0.39
N ALA A 162 -8.63 4.88 -0.62
CA ALA A 162 -9.60 4.15 0.19
C ALA A 162 -9.70 2.65 -0.13
N THR A 163 -9.13 2.23 -1.26
CA THR A 163 -9.27 0.86 -1.77
C THR A 163 -7.92 0.23 -2.05
N ARG A 164 -7.86 -1.11 -2.02
CA ARG A 164 -6.69 -1.88 -2.41
C ARG A 164 -7.01 -2.69 -3.65
N GLY A 165 -6.05 -2.80 -4.57
CA GLY A 165 -6.17 -3.64 -5.75
C GLY A 165 -6.15 -5.13 -5.39
N ALA A 166 -6.79 -5.96 -6.22
CA ALA A 166 -6.77 -7.41 -6.02
C ALA A 166 -5.36 -8.00 -6.16
N VAL A 167 -4.49 -7.41 -6.99
CA VAL A 167 -3.06 -7.75 -7.06
C VAL A 167 -2.39 -7.54 -5.70
N PHE A 168 -2.61 -6.40 -5.06
CA PHE A 168 -2.10 -6.11 -3.72
C PHE A 168 -2.53 -7.19 -2.73
N GLU A 169 -3.82 -7.52 -2.68
CA GLU A 169 -4.34 -8.52 -1.74
C GLU A 169 -3.75 -9.92 -1.98
N GLN A 170 -3.49 -10.29 -3.23
CA GLN A 170 -2.87 -11.58 -3.55
C GLN A 170 -1.37 -11.61 -3.22
N LEU A 171 -0.62 -10.56 -3.53
CA LEU A 171 0.83 -10.58 -3.32
C LEU A 171 1.23 -10.13 -1.91
N ALA A 172 0.69 -9.01 -1.42
CA ALA A 172 1.09 -8.40 -0.16
C ALA A 172 0.63 -9.16 1.09
N SER A 173 -0.38 -10.03 0.97
CA SER A 173 -0.78 -10.92 2.07
C SER A 173 0.26 -12.00 2.38
N ARG A 174 1.22 -12.22 1.48
CA ARG A 174 2.29 -13.21 1.59
C ARG A 174 3.61 -12.48 1.83
N GLN A 175 4.09 -12.47 3.07
CA GLN A 175 5.27 -11.68 3.48
C GLN A 175 6.54 -12.08 2.72
N ASN A 176 6.72 -13.36 2.43
CA ASN A 176 7.82 -13.86 1.61
C ASN A 176 7.86 -13.18 0.23
N ILE A 177 6.69 -13.00 -0.40
CA ILE A 177 6.55 -12.32 -1.68
C ILE A 177 6.74 -10.81 -1.53
N LEU A 178 6.02 -10.18 -0.59
CA LEU A 178 6.09 -8.72 -0.40
C LEU A 178 7.51 -8.24 -0.08
N ASN A 179 8.30 -9.05 0.62
CA ASN A 179 9.65 -8.69 1.03
C ASN A 179 10.72 -9.18 0.03
N ASN A 180 10.34 -9.58 -1.18
CA ASN A 180 11.25 -10.08 -2.21
C ASN A 180 11.19 -9.18 -3.46
N PRO A 181 12.20 -8.32 -3.68
CA PRO A 181 12.24 -7.41 -4.83
C PRO A 181 12.17 -8.12 -6.18
N THR A 182 12.81 -9.28 -6.33
CA THR A 182 12.80 -10.06 -7.59
C THR A 182 11.39 -10.53 -7.93
N LEU A 183 10.63 -11.01 -6.93
CA LEU A 183 9.26 -11.47 -7.13
C LEU A 183 8.32 -10.33 -7.53
N ILE A 184 8.44 -9.16 -6.88
CA ILE A 184 7.61 -7.99 -7.21
C ILE A 184 7.99 -7.41 -8.57
N ALA A 185 9.28 -7.36 -8.92
CA ALA A 185 9.73 -6.95 -10.24
C ALA A 185 9.25 -7.91 -11.35
N ALA A 186 9.21 -9.21 -11.10
CA ALA A 186 8.61 -10.17 -12.03
C ALA A 186 7.09 -9.95 -12.16
N ALA A 187 6.39 -9.68 -11.06
CA ALA A 187 4.97 -9.36 -11.09
C ALA A 187 4.69 -8.07 -11.87
N GLN A 188 5.48 -7.01 -11.67
CA GLN A 188 5.43 -5.78 -12.47
C GLN A 188 5.56 -6.09 -13.95
N ARG A 189 6.60 -6.84 -14.33
CA ARG A 189 6.86 -7.19 -15.73
C ARG A 189 5.75 -8.02 -16.38
N LEU A 190 5.16 -8.96 -15.65
CA LEU A 190 4.14 -9.87 -16.20
C LEU A 190 2.75 -9.24 -16.27
N TYR A 191 2.42 -8.38 -15.31
CA TYR A 191 1.02 -7.99 -15.09
C TYR A 191 0.74 -6.50 -15.25
N PHE A 192 1.75 -5.64 -15.23
CA PHE A 192 1.54 -4.22 -15.34
C PHE A 192 1.60 -3.76 -16.80
N ASP A 193 0.58 -3.03 -17.22
CA ASP A 193 0.50 -2.38 -18.51
C ASP A 193 1.01 -0.95 -18.36
N GLU A 194 2.23 -0.70 -18.85
CA GLU A 194 2.84 0.63 -18.78
C GLU A 194 2.05 1.66 -19.59
N SER A 195 1.54 1.28 -20.76
CA SER A 195 0.80 2.17 -21.66
C SER A 195 -0.53 2.65 -21.05
N ALA A 196 -1.25 1.74 -20.38
CA ALA A 196 -2.51 2.04 -19.74
C ALA A 196 -2.34 2.45 -18.26
N ASN A 197 -1.11 2.45 -17.74
CA ASN A 197 -0.75 2.70 -16.35
C ASN A 197 -1.64 1.93 -15.34
N ARG A 198 -1.84 0.63 -15.56
CA ARG A 198 -2.66 -0.24 -14.72
C ARG A 198 -2.31 -1.71 -14.93
N ALA A 199 -2.78 -2.60 -14.07
CA ALA A 199 -2.68 -4.03 -14.36
C ALA A 199 -3.48 -4.41 -15.62
N HIS A 200 -2.92 -5.30 -16.44
CA HIS A 200 -3.60 -5.88 -17.59
C HIS A 200 -4.93 -6.55 -17.19
N TRP A 201 -5.87 -6.61 -18.13
CA TRP A 201 -7.14 -7.30 -17.90
C TRP A 201 -6.90 -8.80 -17.68
N GLY A 202 -7.65 -9.39 -16.74
CA GLY A 202 -7.53 -10.80 -16.37
C GLY A 202 -6.48 -11.12 -15.30
N THR A 203 -5.59 -10.19 -14.95
CA THR A 203 -4.53 -10.42 -13.92
C THR A 203 -5.10 -10.93 -12.60
N SER A 204 -6.22 -10.34 -12.15
CA SER A 204 -6.88 -10.68 -10.88
C SER A 204 -7.93 -11.78 -10.99
N GLY A 205 -8.02 -12.44 -12.15
CA GLY A 205 -8.96 -13.52 -12.39
C GLY A 205 -8.54 -14.85 -11.73
N HIS A 206 -9.28 -15.91 -12.05
CA HIS A 206 -9.03 -17.28 -11.58
C HIS A 206 -8.35 -18.16 -12.64
N GLY A 207 -8.04 -17.58 -13.81
CA GLY A 207 -7.49 -18.31 -14.94
C GLY A 207 -6.03 -18.72 -14.78
N PRO A 208 -5.53 -19.53 -15.74
CA PRO A 208 -4.13 -19.91 -15.84
C PRO A 208 -3.21 -18.68 -15.81
N GLY A 209 -2.11 -18.77 -15.08
CA GLY A 209 -1.11 -17.69 -15.00
C GLY A 209 -1.58 -16.39 -14.31
N SER A 210 -2.79 -16.34 -13.75
CA SER A 210 -3.25 -15.19 -12.94
C SER A 210 -2.32 -14.88 -11.78
N VAL A 211 -2.43 -13.70 -11.17
CA VAL A 211 -1.61 -13.30 -10.02
C VAL A 211 -1.76 -14.27 -8.83
N ARG A 212 -2.94 -14.89 -8.69
CA ARG A 212 -3.19 -15.94 -7.69
C ARG A 212 -2.37 -17.19 -8.00
N ARG A 213 -2.31 -17.61 -9.28
CA ARG A 213 -1.48 -18.74 -9.72
C ARG A 213 0.01 -18.43 -9.54
N PHE A 214 0.46 -17.22 -9.86
CA PHE A 214 1.84 -16.78 -9.60
C PHE A 214 2.22 -16.97 -8.14
N ALA A 215 1.40 -16.47 -7.21
CA ALA A 215 1.68 -16.58 -5.80
C ALA A 215 1.77 -18.05 -5.31
N LEU A 216 1.01 -18.97 -5.93
CA LEU A 216 1.08 -20.41 -5.62
C LEU A 216 2.30 -21.09 -6.22
N VAL A 217 2.65 -20.76 -7.47
CA VAL A 217 3.84 -21.30 -8.14
C VAL A 217 5.12 -20.82 -7.45
N VAL A 218 5.18 -19.56 -7.02
CA VAL A 218 6.31 -19.03 -6.25
C VAL A 218 6.53 -19.83 -4.97
N GLN A 219 5.46 -20.18 -4.24
CA GLN A 219 5.59 -21.02 -3.04
C GLN A 219 6.20 -22.39 -3.35
N GLN A 220 5.94 -22.96 -4.53
CA GLN A 220 6.57 -24.20 -4.97
C GLN A 220 8.04 -23.98 -5.37
N LEU A 221 8.33 -22.90 -6.11
CA LEU A 221 9.70 -22.57 -6.53
C LEU A 221 10.62 -22.31 -5.34
N GLU A 222 10.14 -21.66 -4.28
CA GLU A 222 10.92 -21.39 -3.06
C GLU A 222 11.34 -22.65 -2.30
N LEU A 223 10.79 -23.83 -2.61
CA LEU A 223 11.26 -25.11 -2.06
C LEU A 223 12.59 -25.58 -2.68
N THR A 224 12.92 -25.08 -3.87
CA THR A 224 14.06 -25.56 -4.67
C THR A 224 15.02 -24.45 -5.06
N TYR A 225 14.53 -23.23 -5.24
CA TYR A 225 15.29 -22.07 -5.73
C TYR A 225 15.35 -20.97 -4.68
N ASP A 226 16.50 -20.33 -4.56
CA ASP A 226 16.60 -19.03 -3.89
C ASP A 226 16.08 -17.94 -4.85
N THR A 227 14.78 -17.64 -4.73
CA THR A 227 14.10 -16.66 -5.58
C THR A 227 14.61 -15.23 -5.38
N ARG A 228 15.30 -14.92 -4.28
CA ARG A 228 15.92 -13.60 -4.06
C ARG A 228 17.24 -13.47 -4.82
N ALA A 229 17.99 -14.57 -4.95
CA ALA A 229 19.25 -14.60 -5.70
C ALA A 229 19.05 -14.65 -7.22
N CYS A 230 17.88 -15.08 -7.70
CA CYS A 230 17.56 -15.06 -9.12
C CYS A 230 17.46 -13.63 -9.68
N SER A 231 17.87 -13.47 -10.94
CA SER A 231 17.43 -12.34 -11.76
C SER A 231 15.95 -12.48 -12.13
N VAL A 232 15.31 -11.37 -12.50
CA VAL A 232 13.90 -11.36 -12.94
C VAL A 232 13.69 -12.25 -14.17
N ASP A 233 14.62 -12.24 -15.13
CA ASP A 233 14.52 -13.08 -16.34
C ASP A 233 14.67 -14.57 -16.01
N GLN A 234 15.59 -14.95 -15.12
CA GLN A 234 15.71 -16.33 -14.64
C GLN A 234 14.43 -16.80 -13.94
N LEU A 235 13.90 -16.00 -13.02
CA LEU A 235 12.66 -16.32 -12.32
C LEU A 235 11.49 -16.51 -13.29
N ILE A 236 11.32 -15.62 -14.28
CA ILE A 236 10.25 -15.74 -15.28
C ILE A 236 10.44 -16.97 -16.16
N SER A 237 11.69 -17.35 -16.47
CA SER A 237 11.98 -18.57 -17.24
C SER A 237 11.56 -19.85 -16.51
N LEU A 238 11.63 -19.87 -15.17
CA LEU A 238 11.16 -20.98 -14.33
C LEU A 238 9.64 -21.10 -14.23
N LEU A 239 8.89 -20.07 -14.62
CA LEU A 239 7.42 -20.11 -14.56
C LEU A 239 6.86 -21.11 -15.58
N PRO A 240 5.86 -21.94 -15.21
CA PRO A 240 5.23 -22.89 -16.11
C PRO A 240 4.57 -22.26 -17.36
N ASN A 241 4.19 -23.10 -18.31
CA ASN A 241 3.56 -22.68 -19.57
C ASN A 241 2.24 -21.92 -19.38
N GLU A 242 1.58 -22.05 -18.22
CA GLU A 242 0.38 -21.27 -17.90
C GLU A 242 0.61 -19.74 -17.88
N PHE A 243 1.88 -19.31 -17.80
CA PHE A 243 2.25 -17.89 -17.85
C PHE A 243 2.63 -17.39 -19.26
N ASN A 244 2.59 -18.24 -20.30
CA ASN A 244 3.11 -17.88 -21.62
C ASN A 244 2.40 -16.66 -22.24
N GLU A 245 1.09 -16.52 -22.05
CA GLU A 245 0.36 -15.31 -22.49
C GLU A 245 0.89 -14.04 -21.83
N TRP A 246 1.20 -14.10 -20.54
CA TRP A 246 1.76 -12.98 -19.77
C TRP A 246 3.20 -12.67 -20.19
N LYS A 247 4.02 -13.71 -20.44
CA LYS A 247 5.38 -13.56 -20.96
C LYS A 247 5.38 -12.90 -22.34
N ALA A 248 4.45 -13.28 -23.22
CA ALA A 248 4.32 -12.70 -24.55
C ALA A 248 3.94 -11.21 -24.49
N LYS A 249 2.97 -10.83 -23.64
CA LYS A 249 2.61 -9.42 -23.41
C LYS A 249 3.80 -8.60 -22.90
N ALA A 250 4.52 -9.14 -21.93
CA ALA A 250 5.72 -8.50 -21.37
C ALA A 250 6.83 -8.30 -22.42
N ALA A 251 7.04 -9.29 -23.30
CA ALA A 251 8.03 -9.20 -24.36
C ALA A 251 7.66 -8.16 -25.42
N ALA A 252 6.38 -8.10 -25.82
CA ALA A 252 5.89 -7.10 -26.76
C ALA A 252 6.04 -5.67 -26.24
N ALA A 253 5.77 -5.42 -24.95
CA ALA A 253 5.96 -4.12 -24.33
C ALA A 253 7.42 -3.64 -24.38
N ARG A 254 8.39 -4.52 -24.09
CA ARG A 254 9.82 -4.17 -24.09
C ARG A 254 10.38 -3.87 -25.49
N GLN A 255 9.78 -4.41 -26.54
CA GLN A 255 10.19 -4.11 -27.92
C GLN A 255 9.75 -2.69 -28.35
N LEU A 256 8.66 -2.17 -27.77
CA LEU A 256 8.18 -0.82 -28.04
C LEU A 256 9.03 0.26 -27.35
N ASP A 257 9.68 -0.06 -26.23
CA ASP A 257 10.57 0.88 -25.51
C ASP A 257 11.96 1.02 -26.16
N LEU A 258 12.31 0.16 -27.12
CA LEU A 258 13.60 0.14 -27.82
C LEU A 258 13.56 0.78 -29.22
N VAL A 259 12.41 1.34 -29.60
CA VAL A 259 12.16 2.03 -30.89
C VAL A 259 11.86 3.50 -30.62
#